data_AF-A0A3D9IW08-F1
#
_entry.id   AF-A0A3D9IW08-F1
#
_cell.length_a   1.000
_cell.length_b   1.000
_cell.length_c   1.000
_cell.angle_alpha   90.00
_cell.angle_beta   90.00
_cell.angle_gamma   90.00
#
_symmetry.space_group_name_H-M   'P 1'
#
loop_
_entity.id
_entity.type
_entity.pdbx_description
1 polymer ?
#
loop_
_entity_poly.entity_id
_entity_poly.type
_entity_poly.pdbx_seq_one_letter_code
_entity_poly.pdbx_strand_id
1 'polypeptide(L)'
;MIKHFGIFSVTSGALAILICLQGCMTSSTSLPANEAFALSASALSGSDTYGFAGEVSLFKPGGSIGSKAAYEGEVTLHGNMKMQWINSGLSAASAHSSASRAYRPLQLLESVNDKSNVISYAEKPMQAKPVQIRIQLNEKAASDRVAEGLREEIKLLRSDKELLRGDSVKAEQILAAADERLEKALTTLKANTVCLWTADPKSWFPERMREETSLTYVWEGKTYKEKRISETNFLRKVRNGTMLKVNK
;
A
#
# COMPACT_ATOMS: atom_id res chain seq x y z
N MET A 1 53.75 17.59 -80.77
CA MET A 1 52.54 16.86 -81.22
C MET A 1 52.83 15.39 -80.95
N ILE A 2 52.17 14.66 -80.06
CA ILE A 2 50.73 14.47 -79.86
C ILE A 2 50.49 14.28 -78.35
N LYS A 3 49.40 14.90 -77.86
CA LYS A 3 48.90 14.80 -76.48
C LYS A 3 48.22 13.45 -76.31
N HIS A 4 48.50 12.72 -75.22
CA HIS A 4 47.58 11.70 -74.73
C HIS A 4 47.11 12.00 -73.31
N PHE A 5 45.79 12.14 -73.26
CA PHE A 5 44.86 12.33 -72.16
C PHE A 5 44.53 10.95 -71.56
N GLY A 6 44.40 10.83 -70.24
CA GLY A 6 43.98 9.59 -69.57
C GLY A 6 43.76 9.85 -68.08
N ILE A 7 42.62 10.45 -67.71
CA ILE A 7 41.41 9.80 -67.17
C ILE A 7 41.52 9.45 -65.67
N PHE A 8 40.66 10.12 -64.93
CA PHE A 8 40.35 10.02 -63.50
C PHE A 8 40.06 8.58 -63.05
N SER A 9 40.53 8.21 -61.86
CA SER A 9 39.94 7.13 -61.07
C SER A 9 39.68 7.65 -59.65
N VAL A 10 38.46 8.16 -59.43
CA VAL A 10 37.90 8.56 -58.14
C VAL A 10 36.93 7.46 -57.73
N THR A 11 37.42 6.44 -57.02
CA THR A 11 36.57 5.44 -56.32
C THR A 11 37.37 4.72 -55.23
N SER A 12 37.68 5.41 -54.13
CA SER A 12 38.06 4.74 -52.87
C SER A 12 37.82 5.67 -51.70
N GLY A 13 36.59 5.66 -51.19
CA GLY A 13 36.24 6.51 -50.05
C GLY A 13 34.79 6.38 -49.62
N ALA A 14 34.23 5.16 -49.62
CA ALA A 14 32.86 4.94 -49.16
C ALA A 14 32.63 3.52 -48.60
N LEU A 15 33.57 2.98 -47.82
CA LEU A 15 33.40 1.65 -47.18
C LEU A 15 33.83 1.60 -45.70
N ALA A 16 33.99 2.75 -45.02
CA ALA A 16 34.45 2.81 -43.63
C ALA A 16 33.45 3.44 -42.64
N ILE A 17 32.15 3.52 -43.00
CA ILE A 17 31.09 4.06 -42.12
C ILE A 17 29.95 3.04 -41.94
N LEU A 18 30.29 1.75 -41.72
CA LEU A 18 29.27 0.73 -41.43
C LEU A 18 29.53 -0.08 -40.15
N ILE A 19 30.60 0.19 -39.39
CA ILE A 19 31.00 -0.62 -38.23
C ILE A 19 30.62 0.03 -36.88
N CYS A 20 30.19 1.30 -36.86
CA CYS A 20 29.83 1.99 -35.62
C CYS A 20 28.36 1.81 -35.17
N LEU A 21 27.58 0.94 -35.84
CA LEU A 21 26.18 0.65 -35.48
C LEU A 21 26.01 -0.63 -34.64
N GLN A 22 27.09 -1.25 -34.17
CA GLN A 22 27.01 -2.26 -33.10
C GLN A 22 26.84 -1.59 -31.73
N GLY A 23 25.86 -0.69 -31.63
CA GLY A 23 25.46 -0.03 -30.40
C GLY A 23 24.74 -1.02 -29.49
N CYS A 24 25.40 -1.36 -28.37
CA CYS A 24 24.80 -1.71 -27.09
C CYS A 24 23.52 -2.58 -27.13
N MET A 25 23.57 -3.76 -27.77
CA MET A 25 22.52 -4.74 -27.55
C MET A 25 22.71 -5.37 -26.16
N THR A 26 21.75 -5.04 -25.29
CA THR A 26 21.21 -5.90 -24.22
C THR A 26 22.10 -6.16 -23.01
N SER A 27 22.42 -5.12 -22.26
CA SER A 27 22.26 -5.22 -20.81
C SER A 27 20.87 -4.67 -20.49
N SER A 28 19.85 -5.53 -20.53
CA SER A 28 18.55 -5.20 -19.95
C SER A 28 18.74 -5.16 -18.43
N THR A 29 19.35 -4.09 -17.93
CA THR A 29 19.33 -3.75 -16.52
C THR A 29 17.86 -3.52 -16.17
N SER A 30 17.23 -4.56 -15.63
CA SER A 30 15.89 -4.46 -15.08
C SER A 30 15.88 -3.32 -14.08
N LEU A 31 14.89 -2.44 -14.20
CA LEU A 31 14.68 -1.31 -13.29
C LEU A 31 14.86 -1.79 -11.83
N PRO A 32 15.65 -1.12 -10.97
CA PRO A 32 15.76 -1.47 -9.56
C PRO A 32 14.38 -1.52 -8.88
N ALA A 33 14.18 -2.41 -7.90
CA ALA A 33 12.86 -2.65 -7.30
C ALA A 33 12.28 -1.40 -6.61
N ASN A 34 13.12 -0.58 -5.99
CA ASN A 34 12.75 0.71 -5.41
C ASN A 34 12.28 1.72 -6.47
N GLU A 35 12.96 1.79 -7.61
CA GLU A 35 12.56 2.66 -8.73
C GLU A 35 11.27 2.17 -9.39
N ALA A 36 11.12 0.85 -9.54
CA ALA A 36 9.89 0.23 -10.03
C ALA A 36 8.70 0.50 -9.11
N PHE A 37 8.91 0.44 -7.79
CA PHE A 37 7.89 0.81 -6.82
C PHE A 37 7.56 2.31 -6.91
N ALA A 38 8.57 3.18 -6.92
CA ALA A 38 8.38 4.62 -7.02
C ALA A 38 7.62 5.01 -8.29
N LEU A 39 7.92 4.38 -9.42
CA LEU A 39 7.20 4.58 -10.68
C LEU A 39 5.74 4.16 -10.56
N SER A 40 5.47 3.04 -9.91
CA SER A 40 4.10 2.55 -9.68
C SER A 40 3.31 3.41 -8.70
N ALA A 41 3.91 3.82 -7.59
CA ALA A 41 3.33 4.75 -6.63
C ALA A 41 3.07 6.13 -7.27
N SER A 42 3.96 6.57 -8.17
CA SER A 42 3.78 7.79 -8.96
C SER A 42 2.62 7.65 -9.95
N ALA A 43 2.46 6.50 -10.60
CA ALA A 43 1.32 6.24 -11.49
C ALA A 43 -0.03 6.25 -10.73
N LEU A 44 -0.05 5.75 -9.49
CA LEU A 44 -1.23 5.83 -8.63
C LEU A 44 -1.53 7.27 -8.20
N SER A 45 -0.54 7.98 -7.65
CA SER A 45 -0.70 9.35 -7.15
C SER A 45 -0.95 10.38 -8.25
N GLY A 46 -0.42 10.15 -9.46
CA GLY A 46 -0.69 10.97 -10.65
C GLY A 46 -2.04 10.68 -11.30
N SER A 47 -2.82 9.73 -10.79
CA SER A 47 -4.19 9.48 -11.28
C SER A 47 -5.17 10.40 -10.56
N ASP A 48 -5.89 11.25 -11.31
CA ASP A 48 -6.90 12.17 -10.76
C ASP A 48 -8.03 11.45 -10.00
N THR A 49 -8.38 10.25 -10.49
CA THR A 49 -9.46 9.43 -9.94
C THR A 49 -9.12 7.94 -10.02
N TYR A 50 -9.31 7.22 -8.93
CA TYR A 50 -9.30 5.75 -8.92
C TYR A 50 -10.19 5.21 -7.81
N GLY A 51 -10.76 4.02 -8.03
CA GLY A 51 -11.44 3.26 -7.00
C GLY A 51 -10.48 2.29 -6.31
N PHE A 52 -10.87 1.82 -5.13
CA PHE A 52 -10.24 0.67 -4.49
C PHE A 52 -11.27 -0.13 -3.72
N ALA A 53 -11.03 -1.44 -3.60
CA ALA A 53 -11.85 -2.32 -2.78
C ALA A 53 -10.98 -3.40 -2.17
N GLY A 54 -11.34 -3.87 -0.99
CA GLY A 54 -10.50 -4.80 -0.28
C GLY A 54 -11.14 -5.42 0.94
N GLU A 55 -10.33 -6.21 1.63
CA GLU A 55 -10.69 -6.86 2.87
C GLU A 55 -9.55 -6.82 3.87
N VAL A 56 -9.90 -6.85 5.15
CA VAL A 56 -8.98 -7.03 6.27
C VAL A 56 -9.45 -8.24 7.06
N SER A 57 -8.52 -9.15 7.34
CA SER A 57 -8.73 -10.34 8.16
C SER A 57 -7.79 -10.31 9.36
N LEU A 58 -8.36 -10.45 10.56
CA LEU A 58 -7.63 -10.63 11.81
C LEU A 58 -7.63 -12.11 12.16
N PHE A 59 -6.45 -12.67 12.42
CA PHE A 59 -6.27 -14.07 12.77
C PHE A 59 -5.97 -14.19 14.27
N LYS A 60 -6.64 -15.14 14.92
CA LYS A 60 -6.39 -15.52 16.30
C LYS A 60 -5.11 -16.35 16.42
N PRO A 61 -4.54 -16.47 17.64
CA PRO A 61 -3.56 -17.51 17.92
C PRO A 61 -4.09 -18.87 17.46
N GLY A 62 -3.31 -19.60 16.65
CA GLY A 62 -3.73 -20.87 16.04
C GLY A 62 -4.23 -20.77 14.59
N GLY A 63 -4.29 -19.56 14.00
CA GLY A 63 -4.49 -19.38 12.56
C GLY A 63 -5.95 -19.37 12.09
N SER A 64 -6.92 -19.46 13.00
CA SER A 64 -8.32 -19.24 12.66
C SER A 64 -8.63 -17.76 12.45
N ILE A 65 -9.57 -17.46 11.54
CA ILE A 65 -10.03 -16.09 11.31
C ILE A 65 -10.86 -15.66 12.53
N GLY A 66 -10.41 -14.62 13.21
CA GLY A 66 -11.12 -14.01 14.34
C GLY A 66 -12.19 -13.02 13.89
N SER A 67 -11.85 -12.15 12.94
CA SER A 67 -12.78 -11.21 12.32
C SER A 67 -12.37 -10.89 10.89
N LYS A 68 -13.34 -10.51 10.07
CA LYS A 68 -13.14 -10.06 8.69
C LYS A 68 -14.02 -8.85 8.42
N ALA A 69 -13.50 -7.87 7.69
CA ALA A 69 -14.24 -6.70 7.27
C ALA A 69 -13.84 -6.35 5.83
N ALA A 70 -14.81 -5.97 5.01
CA ALA A 70 -14.59 -5.55 3.62
C ALA A 70 -14.80 -4.04 3.51
N TYR A 71 -14.12 -3.40 2.57
CA TYR A 71 -14.24 -1.97 2.33
C TYR A 71 -14.15 -1.66 0.84
N GLU A 72 -14.69 -0.51 0.47
CA GLU A 72 -14.50 0.11 -0.82
C GLU A 72 -14.33 1.61 -0.66
N GLY A 73 -13.72 2.22 -1.66
CA GLY A 73 -13.51 3.66 -1.67
C GLY A 73 -13.12 4.19 -3.03
N GLU A 74 -13.03 5.51 -3.08
CA GLU A 74 -12.57 6.26 -4.23
C GLU A 74 -11.60 7.34 -3.76
N VAL A 75 -10.59 7.61 -4.56
CA VAL A 75 -9.79 8.83 -4.48
C VAL A 75 -10.19 9.71 -5.66
N THR A 76 -10.49 10.97 -5.38
CA THR A 76 -10.88 11.97 -6.37
C THR A 76 -10.06 13.24 -6.16
N LEU A 77 -9.89 14.04 -7.22
CA LEU A 77 -9.31 15.40 -7.14
C LEU A 77 -8.01 15.44 -6.31
N HIS A 78 -6.96 14.75 -6.76
CA HIS A 78 -5.62 14.78 -6.17
C HIS A 78 -5.54 14.44 -4.67
N GLY A 79 -6.40 13.53 -4.17
CA GLY A 79 -6.25 12.97 -2.82
C GLY A 79 -7.49 13.02 -1.92
N ASN A 80 -8.64 13.49 -2.41
CA ASN A 80 -9.90 13.39 -1.67
C ASN A 80 -10.36 11.93 -1.63
N MET A 81 -10.01 11.24 -0.56
CA MET A 81 -10.37 9.85 -0.32
C MET A 81 -11.73 9.75 0.39
N LYS A 82 -12.64 8.95 -0.17
CA LYS A 82 -13.83 8.47 0.50
C LYS A 82 -13.74 6.95 0.63
N MET A 83 -14.10 6.43 1.80
CA MET A 83 -14.07 4.99 2.07
C MET A 83 -15.31 4.61 2.89
N GLN A 84 -15.87 3.44 2.60
CA GLN A 84 -16.93 2.83 3.37
C GLN A 84 -16.67 1.34 3.59
N TRP A 85 -17.19 0.81 4.70
CA TRP A 85 -17.10 -0.61 5.04
C TRP A 85 -18.35 -1.34 4.56
N ILE A 86 -18.15 -2.48 3.90
CA ILE A 86 -19.19 -3.33 3.32
C ILE A 86 -19.50 -4.47 4.29
N ASN A 87 -20.78 -4.69 4.57
CA ASN A 87 -21.28 -5.83 5.36
C ASN A 87 -20.60 -6.03 6.72
N SER A 88 -20.53 -4.97 7.53
CA SER A 88 -20.37 -5.12 8.96
C SER A 88 -21.65 -5.76 9.49
N GLY A 89 -21.77 -7.10 9.46
CA GLY A 89 -22.91 -7.87 10.01
C GLY A 89 -23.10 -7.75 11.53
N LEU A 90 -22.51 -6.72 12.11
CA LEU A 90 -22.68 -6.22 13.45
C LEU A 90 -23.69 -5.07 13.33
N SER A 91 -24.85 -5.22 13.96
CA SER A 91 -25.93 -4.22 14.11
C SER A 91 -25.40 -2.78 14.06
N ALA A 92 -26.16 -1.81 13.55
CA ALA A 92 -25.72 -0.41 13.44
C ALA A 92 -25.16 0.23 14.75
N ALA A 93 -25.38 -0.39 15.92
CA ALA A 93 -24.75 -0.05 17.20
C ALA A 93 -23.35 -0.69 17.47
N SER A 94 -23.00 -1.77 16.77
CA SER A 94 -21.70 -2.46 16.79
C SER A 94 -20.95 -2.39 15.44
N ALA A 95 -21.49 -1.66 14.45
CA ALA A 95 -20.84 -1.28 13.20
C ALA A 95 -19.62 -0.35 13.38
N HIS A 96 -19.30 0.03 14.63
CA HIS A 96 -18.04 0.64 15.05
C HIS A 96 -17.04 -0.43 15.54
N SER A 97 -16.78 -1.47 14.75
CA SER A 97 -15.66 -2.35 15.07
C SER A 97 -14.38 -1.51 14.94
N SER A 98 -13.64 -1.36 16.05
CA SER A 98 -12.42 -0.56 16.14
C SER A 98 -11.45 -0.88 15.00
N ALA A 99 -11.29 -2.16 14.68
CA ALA A 99 -10.47 -2.67 13.57
C ALA A 99 -10.73 -2.04 12.18
N SER A 100 -11.90 -1.41 11.96
CA SER A 100 -12.29 -0.78 10.70
C SER A 100 -11.87 0.70 10.59
N ARG A 101 -11.40 1.36 11.66
CA ARG A 101 -11.06 2.79 11.61
C ARG A 101 -9.58 3.11 11.48
N ALA A 102 -8.68 2.36 12.13
CA ALA A 102 -7.25 2.59 11.95
C ALA A 102 -6.72 2.11 10.60
N TYR A 103 -7.38 1.13 9.96
CA TYR A 103 -6.86 0.60 8.70
C TYR A 103 -7.12 1.60 7.56
N ARG A 104 -6.06 2.31 7.17
CA ARG A 104 -6.01 3.18 6.00
C ARG A 104 -5.12 2.51 4.95
N PRO A 105 -5.70 1.86 3.91
CA PRO A 105 -4.91 1.09 2.93
C PRO A 105 -3.77 1.89 2.30
N LEU A 106 -3.97 3.19 2.10
CA LEU A 106 -2.99 4.07 1.47
C LEU A 106 -1.92 4.62 2.43
N GLN A 107 -2.12 4.55 3.75
CA GLN A 107 -1.15 5.03 4.74
C GLN A 107 0.16 4.22 4.68
N LEU A 108 0.10 2.98 4.18
CA LEU A 108 1.32 2.22 3.91
C LEU A 108 2.24 2.99 2.97
N LEU A 109 1.72 3.65 1.92
CA LEU A 109 2.51 4.39 0.95
C LEU A 109 3.31 5.53 1.59
N GLU A 110 2.75 6.16 2.62
CA GLU A 110 3.43 7.19 3.41
C GLU A 110 4.59 6.58 4.21
N SER A 111 4.39 5.37 4.74
CA SER A 111 5.39 4.64 5.53
C SER A 111 6.53 4.05 4.69
N VAL A 112 6.31 3.76 3.40
CA VAL A 112 7.34 3.17 2.52
C VAL A 112 8.48 4.15 2.25
N ASN A 113 8.25 5.47 2.34
CA ASN A 113 9.27 6.49 2.10
C ASN A 113 10.42 6.50 3.12
N ASP A 114 10.31 5.74 4.21
CA ASP A 114 11.41 5.55 5.15
C ASP A 114 12.55 4.74 4.50
N LYS A 115 13.78 5.28 4.56
CA LYS A 115 14.98 4.72 3.90
C LYS A 115 15.40 3.37 4.48
N SER A 116 14.92 2.98 5.66
CA SER A 116 15.21 1.67 6.28
C SER A 116 14.32 0.53 5.79
N ASN A 117 13.37 0.79 4.88
CA ASN A 117 12.54 -0.26 4.32
C ASN A 117 13.30 -1.07 3.26
N VAL A 118 13.05 -2.38 3.22
CA VAL A 118 13.64 -3.26 2.20
C VAL A 118 12.64 -3.42 1.07
N ILE A 119 13.00 -2.93 -0.12
CA ILE A 119 12.21 -3.06 -1.34
C ILE A 119 12.94 -4.00 -2.29
N SER A 120 12.30 -5.11 -2.65
CA SER A 120 12.84 -6.12 -3.56
C SER A 120 11.78 -6.63 -4.52
N TYR A 121 12.19 -7.28 -5.60
CA TYR A 121 11.24 -8.03 -6.42
C TYR A 121 10.82 -9.30 -5.70
N ALA A 122 9.52 -9.58 -5.66
CA ALA A 122 9.01 -10.84 -5.12
C ALA A 122 9.35 -12.02 -6.05
N GLU A 123 9.37 -11.77 -7.35
CA GLU A 123 9.74 -12.69 -8.42
C GLU A 123 10.54 -11.95 -9.50
N LYS A 124 11.39 -12.65 -10.25
CA LYS A 124 12.13 -12.03 -11.36
C LYS A 124 11.15 -11.40 -12.36
N PRO A 125 11.27 -10.10 -12.70
CA PRO A 125 10.40 -9.46 -13.67
C PRO A 125 10.45 -10.18 -15.02
N MET A 126 9.27 -10.46 -15.58
CA MET A 126 9.10 -11.10 -16.89
C MET A 126 8.26 -10.20 -17.78
N GLN A 127 8.60 -10.14 -19.08
CA GLN A 127 7.83 -9.37 -20.05
C GLN A 127 6.37 -9.85 -20.07
N ALA A 128 5.44 -8.91 -20.13
CA ALA A 128 3.98 -9.15 -20.16
C ALA A 128 3.36 -9.83 -18.92
N LYS A 129 4.12 -10.01 -17.82
CA LYS A 129 3.58 -10.41 -16.51
C LYS A 129 3.50 -9.23 -15.54
N PRO A 130 2.55 -9.21 -14.60
CA PRO A 130 2.50 -8.20 -13.55
C PRO A 130 3.82 -8.12 -12.78
N VAL A 131 4.27 -6.89 -12.50
CA VAL A 131 5.46 -6.64 -11.70
C VAL A 131 5.08 -6.82 -10.23
N GLN A 132 5.77 -7.73 -9.54
CA GLN A 132 5.53 -8.00 -8.12
C GLN A 132 6.70 -7.50 -7.27
N ILE A 133 6.41 -6.58 -6.36
CA ILE A 133 7.39 -5.94 -5.49
C ILE A 133 7.05 -6.30 -4.05
N ARG A 134 8.04 -6.80 -3.32
CA ARG A 134 7.96 -7.05 -1.89
C ARG A 134 8.56 -5.86 -1.15
N ILE A 135 7.78 -5.28 -0.24
CA ILE A 135 8.19 -4.19 0.63
C ILE A 135 8.12 -4.69 2.06
N GLN A 136 9.25 -4.73 2.74
CA GLN A 136 9.31 -5.05 4.16
C GLN A 136 9.58 -3.78 4.94
N LEU A 137 8.62 -3.38 5.78
CA LEU A 137 8.82 -2.26 6.67
C LEU A 137 9.83 -2.64 7.76
N ASN A 138 10.62 -1.67 8.16
CA ASN A 138 11.44 -1.82 9.35
C ASN A 138 10.55 -1.94 10.60
N GLU A 139 11.00 -2.68 11.63
CA GLU A 139 10.19 -2.99 12.81
C GLU A 139 9.68 -1.73 13.52
N LYS A 140 10.51 -0.69 13.62
CA LYS A 140 10.13 0.57 14.26
C LYS A 140 9.01 1.26 13.49
N ALA A 141 9.15 1.45 12.18
CA ALA A 141 8.10 2.06 11.35
C ALA A 141 6.80 1.24 11.36
N ALA A 142 6.90 -0.09 11.33
CA ALA A 142 5.74 -0.96 11.46
C ALA A 142 5.02 -0.79 12.82
N SER A 143 5.78 -0.77 13.92
CA SER A 143 5.23 -0.58 15.27
C SER A 143 4.64 0.81 15.45
N ASP A 144 5.33 1.86 15.00
CA ASP A 144 4.87 3.25 15.09
C ASP A 144 3.55 3.43 14.33
N ARG A 145 3.44 2.90 13.11
CA ARG A 145 2.21 2.97 12.31
C ARG A 145 1.03 2.29 13.02
N VAL A 146 1.25 1.11 13.60
CA VAL A 146 0.20 0.39 14.34
C VAL A 146 -0.19 1.15 15.62
N ALA A 147 0.80 1.69 16.34
CA ALA A 147 0.59 2.48 17.54
C ALA A 147 -0.20 3.76 17.26
N GLU A 148 0.14 4.48 16.20
CA GLU A 148 -0.56 5.69 15.76
C GLU A 148 -2.03 5.39 15.41
N GLY A 149 -2.27 4.34 14.61
CA GLY A 149 -3.63 3.92 14.26
C GLY A 149 -4.49 3.59 15.50
N LEU A 150 -3.93 2.86 16.47
CA LEU A 150 -4.64 2.54 17.72
C LEU A 150 -4.93 3.78 18.59
N ARG A 151 -4.00 4.75 18.64
CA ARG A 151 -4.22 6.01 19.35
C ARG A 151 -5.30 6.86 18.68
N GLU A 152 -5.28 6.94 17.35
CA GLU A 152 -6.34 7.61 16.58
C GLU A 152 -7.71 6.98 16.85
N GLU A 153 -7.80 5.65 16.94
CA GLU A 153 -9.04 4.96 17.30
C GLU A 153 -9.59 5.38 18.66
N ILE A 154 -8.75 5.42 19.71
CA ILE A 154 -9.23 5.89 21.03
C ILE A 154 -9.64 7.36 20.98
N LYS A 155 -8.90 8.20 20.26
CA LYS A 155 -9.26 9.62 20.06
C LYS A 155 -10.63 9.77 19.38
N LEU A 156 -10.93 8.93 18.39
CA LEU A 156 -12.23 8.91 17.74
C LEU A 156 -13.34 8.45 18.68
N LEU A 157 -13.09 7.43 19.53
CA LEU A 157 -14.05 7.00 20.56
C LEU A 157 -14.37 8.12 21.55
N ARG A 158 -13.38 8.90 21.98
CA ARG A 158 -13.61 10.10 22.81
C ARG A 158 -14.50 11.16 22.15
N SER A 159 -14.51 11.20 20.81
CA SER A 159 -15.31 12.16 20.04
C SER A 159 -16.73 11.64 19.76
N ASP A 160 -17.04 10.40 20.16
CA ASP A 160 -18.34 9.78 19.95
C ASP A 160 -19.37 10.28 20.97
N LYS A 161 -20.37 11.01 20.46
CA LYS A 161 -21.42 11.62 21.28
C LYS A 161 -22.33 10.58 21.94
N GLU A 162 -22.50 9.39 21.35
CA GLU A 162 -23.36 8.35 21.92
C GLU A 162 -22.71 7.72 23.16
N LEU A 163 -21.38 7.54 23.15
CA LEU A 163 -20.64 7.07 24.33
C LEU A 163 -20.74 8.06 25.51
N LEU A 164 -20.86 9.36 25.21
CA LEU A 164 -20.94 10.42 26.20
C LEU A 164 -22.37 10.78 26.64
N ARG A 165 -23.40 10.18 26.02
CA ARG A 165 -24.81 10.55 26.23
C ARG A 165 -25.35 10.20 27.64
N GLY A 166 -24.67 9.32 28.36
CA GLY A 166 -25.01 8.93 29.73
C GLY A 166 -24.16 9.66 30.77
N ASP A 167 -23.48 8.88 31.60
CA ASP A 167 -22.55 9.36 32.61
C ASP A 167 -21.20 9.68 31.95
N SER A 168 -21.04 10.92 31.49
CA SER A 168 -19.81 11.39 30.82
C SER A 168 -18.57 11.28 31.71
N VAL A 169 -18.72 11.41 33.03
CA VAL A 169 -17.62 11.26 33.98
C VAL A 169 -17.15 9.81 34.01
N LYS A 170 -18.07 8.86 34.13
CA LYS A 170 -17.75 7.43 34.08
C LYS A 170 -17.19 7.01 32.71
N ALA A 171 -17.74 7.53 31.62
CA ALA A 171 -17.23 7.26 30.28
C ALA A 171 -15.76 7.73 30.13
N GLU A 172 -15.44 8.94 30.59
CA GLU A 172 -14.06 9.44 30.54
C GLU A 172 -13.13 8.63 31.45
N GLN A 173 -13.57 8.21 32.64
CA GLN A 173 -12.76 7.32 33.49
C GLN A 173 -12.42 6.00 32.80
N ILE A 174 -13.38 5.40 32.09
CA ILE A 174 -13.17 4.17 31.32
C ILE A 174 -12.18 4.41 30.18
N LEU A 175 -12.34 5.51 29.44
CA LEU A 175 -11.46 5.86 28.32
C LEU A 175 -10.03 6.19 28.79
N ALA A 176 -9.87 6.91 29.90
CA ALA A 176 -8.58 7.18 30.51
C ALA A 176 -7.88 5.88 30.98
N ALA A 177 -8.62 4.96 31.59
CA ALA A 177 -8.09 3.64 31.94
C ALA A 177 -7.76 2.79 30.70
N ALA A 178 -8.49 2.96 29.59
CA ALA A 178 -8.20 2.29 28.33
C ALA A 178 -6.91 2.84 27.68
N ASP A 179 -6.71 4.16 27.70
CA ASP A 179 -5.47 4.81 27.26
C ASP A 179 -4.26 4.28 28.00
N GLU A 180 -4.32 4.25 29.34
CA GLU A 180 -3.19 3.78 30.15
C GLU A 180 -2.83 2.33 29.81
N ARG A 181 -3.83 1.47 29.61
CA ARG A 181 -3.62 0.09 29.18
C ARG A 181 -3.05 0.01 27.76
N LEU A 182 -3.55 0.82 26.83
CA LEU A 182 -3.04 0.91 25.47
C LEU A 182 -1.56 1.31 25.49
N GLU A 183 -1.20 2.40 26.14
CA GLU A 183 0.18 2.89 26.16
C GLU A 183 1.13 1.86 26.77
N LYS A 184 0.74 1.17 27.85
CA LYS A 184 1.52 0.05 28.41
C LYS A 184 1.72 -1.05 27.36
N ALA A 185 0.69 -1.45 26.64
CA ALA A 185 0.83 -2.45 25.59
C ALA A 185 1.74 -1.98 24.45
N LEU A 186 1.60 -0.72 24.02
CA LEU A 186 2.40 -0.12 22.95
C LEU A 186 3.90 -0.07 23.28
N THR A 187 4.29 0.06 24.56
CA THR A 187 5.71 0.00 24.96
C THR A 187 6.36 -1.36 24.68
N THR A 188 5.56 -2.42 24.57
CA THR A 188 6.02 -3.78 24.28
C THR A 188 5.71 -4.23 22.86
N LEU A 189 5.10 -3.37 22.05
CA LEU A 189 4.63 -3.69 20.72
C LEU A 189 5.80 -3.90 19.75
N LYS A 190 5.84 -5.09 19.18
CA LYS A 190 6.66 -5.43 18.02
C LYS A 190 5.75 -5.72 16.85
N ALA A 191 6.01 -5.08 15.71
CA ALA A 191 5.29 -5.31 14.48
C ALA A 191 6.26 -5.66 13.34
N ASN A 192 5.88 -6.67 12.56
CA ASN A 192 6.54 -7.00 11.30
C ASN A 192 5.50 -6.89 10.18
N THR A 193 5.72 -5.96 9.24
CA THR A 193 4.81 -5.73 8.11
C THR A 193 5.53 -6.05 6.80
N VAL A 194 4.93 -6.92 6.01
CA VAL A 194 5.34 -7.22 4.63
C VAL A 194 4.19 -6.90 3.69
N CYS A 195 4.48 -6.14 2.65
CA CYS A 195 3.56 -5.82 1.60
C CYS A 195 4.02 -6.46 0.28
N LEU A 196 3.07 -7.05 -0.43
CA LEU A 196 3.21 -7.49 -1.81
C LEU A 196 2.42 -6.55 -2.71
N TRP A 197 3.14 -5.74 -3.46
CA TRP A 197 2.63 -4.76 -4.40
C TRP A 197 2.68 -5.34 -5.82
N THR A 198 1.55 -5.33 -6.52
CA THR A 198 1.41 -5.86 -7.89
C THR A 198 1.03 -4.71 -8.82
N ALA A 199 1.76 -4.52 -9.92
CA ALA A 199 1.53 -3.46 -10.89
C ALA A 199 1.50 -3.96 -12.34
N ASP A 200 0.71 -3.30 -13.18
CA ASP A 200 0.69 -3.54 -14.63
C ASP A 200 2.04 -3.13 -15.25
N PRO A 201 2.71 -4.00 -16.02
CA PRO A 201 4.07 -3.74 -16.52
C PRO A 201 4.13 -2.66 -17.61
N LYS A 202 2.99 -2.29 -18.23
CA LYS A 202 2.96 -1.31 -19.32
C LYS A 202 2.76 0.11 -18.83
N SER A 203 1.93 0.28 -17.82
CA SER A 203 1.46 1.58 -17.34
C SER A 203 1.82 1.84 -15.89
N TRP A 204 2.40 0.86 -15.20
CA TRP A 204 2.85 0.92 -13.82
C TRP A 204 1.77 1.19 -12.77
N PHE A 205 0.53 1.41 -13.16
CA PHE A 205 -0.55 1.55 -12.19
C PHE A 205 -0.69 0.25 -11.38
N PRO A 206 -0.86 0.35 -10.06
CA PRO A 206 -1.01 -0.82 -9.22
C PRO A 206 -2.33 -1.51 -9.49
N GLU A 207 -2.31 -2.83 -9.46
CA GLU A 207 -3.52 -3.64 -9.56
C GLU A 207 -3.93 -4.11 -8.17
N ARG A 208 -2.94 -4.44 -7.32
CA ARG A 208 -3.18 -5.05 -6.02
C ARG A 208 -2.08 -4.75 -5.01
N MET A 209 -2.47 -4.61 -3.75
CA MET A 209 -1.60 -4.52 -2.59
C MET A 209 -2.09 -5.51 -1.53
N ARG A 210 -1.24 -6.48 -1.16
CA ARG A 210 -1.51 -7.41 -0.05
C ARG A 210 -0.55 -7.12 1.09
N GLU A 211 -1.07 -6.70 2.24
CA GLU A 211 -0.29 -6.45 3.45
C GLU A 211 -0.47 -7.62 4.41
N GLU A 212 0.63 -8.07 5.01
CA GLU A 212 0.64 -9.00 6.12
C GLU A 212 1.39 -8.36 7.28
N THR A 213 0.72 -8.21 8.42
CA THR A 213 1.29 -7.65 9.65
C THR A 213 1.18 -8.66 10.78
N SER A 214 2.32 -9.02 11.37
CA SER A 214 2.39 -9.84 12.57
C SER A 214 2.75 -8.99 13.77
N LEU A 215 1.96 -9.08 14.84
CA LEU A 215 2.11 -8.29 16.05
C LEU A 215 2.47 -9.18 17.23
N THR A 216 3.30 -8.68 18.13
CA THR A 216 3.54 -9.26 19.46
C THR A 216 3.57 -8.15 20.49
N TYR A 217 2.85 -8.30 21.60
CA TYR A 217 2.78 -7.31 22.68
C TYR A 217 2.37 -7.99 23.99
N VAL A 218 2.50 -7.27 25.11
CA VAL A 218 2.06 -7.70 26.44
C VAL A 218 0.79 -6.94 26.82
N TRP A 219 -0.23 -7.67 27.26
CA TRP A 219 -1.48 -7.12 27.79
C TRP A 219 -1.80 -7.82 29.11
N GLU A 220 -1.96 -7.04 30.19
CA GLU A 220 -2.24 -7.58 31.54
C GLU A 220 -1.29 -8.71 31.96
N GLY A 221 0.01 -8.53 31.66
CA GLY A 221 1.07 -9.49 32.00
C GLY A 221 1.12 -10.74 31.11
N LYS A 222 0.22 -10.89 30.13
CA LYS A 222 0.21 -12.00 29.18
C LYS A 222 0.74 -11.54 27.82
N THR A 223 1.52 -12.39 27.16
CA THR A 223 1.99 -12.13 25.79
C THR A 223 0.93 -12.53 24.78
N TYR A 224 0.61 -11.62 23.87
CA TYR A 224 -0.33 -11.83 22.77
C TYR A 224 0.40 -11.81 21.45
N LYS A 225 -0.14 -12.60 20.51
CA LYS A 225 0.28 -12.61 19.11
C LYS A 225 -0.94 -12.46 18.23
N GLU A 226 -0.88 -11.52 17.30
CA GLU A 226 -1.93 -11.29 16.32
C GLU A 226 -1.33 -11.32 14.93
N LYS A 227 -2.11 -11.78 13.95
CA LYS A 227 -1.76 -11.64 12.55
C LYS A 227 -2.90 -10.94 11.83
N ARG A 228 -2.57 -9.93 11.04
CA ARG A 228 -3.49 -9.17 10.20
C ARG A 228 -3.08 -9.38 8.75
N ILE A 229 -4.04 -9.69 7.90
CA ILE A 229 -3.83 -9.71 6.45
C ILE A 229 -4.85 -8.77 5.85
N SER A 230 -4.40 -7.84 5.02
CA SER A 230 -5.28 -7.04 4.20
C SER A 230 -4.93 -7.18 2.73
N GLU A 231 -5.95 -7.10 1.90
CA GLU A 231 -5.80 -7.11 0.44
C GLU A 231 -6.61 -5.95 -0.13
N THR A 232 -5.96 -5.13 -0.95
CA THR A 232 -6.53 -3.95 -1.60
C THR A 232 -6.36 -4.12 -3.10
N ASN A 233 -7.44 -4.00 -3.85
CA ASN A 233 -7.43 -4.01 -5.31
C ASN A 233 -7.72 -2.60 -5.81
N PHE A 234 -6.88 -2.09 -6.72
CA PHE A 234 -7.01 -0.75 -7.27
C PHE A 234 -7.70 -0.77 -8.63
N LEU A 235 -8.58 0.19 -8.87
CA LEU A 235 -9.46 0.25 -10.03
C LEU A 235 -9.26 1.58 -10.76
N ARG A 236 -8.65 1.57 -11.96
CA ARG A 236 -8.40 2.80 -12.75
C ARG A 236 -9.65 3.61 -13.10
N LYS A 237 -10.75 2.91 -13.33
CA LYS A 237 -12.04 3.52 -13.62
C LYS A 237 -12.92 3.21 -12.43
N VAL A 238 -13.41 4.24 -11.77
CA VAL A 238 -14.60 4.10 -10.93
C VAL A 238 -15.67 3.57 -11.89
N ARG A 239 -16.13 2.32 -11.70
CA ARG A 239 -17.34 1.87 -12.40
C ARG A 239 -18.38 2.92 -12.06
N ASN A 240 -18.83 3.70 -13.05
CA ASN A 240 -19.75 4.81 -12.89
C ASN A 240 -20.77 4.52 -11.77
N GLY A 241 -20.57 5.10 -10.57
CA GLY A 241 -21.53 5.06 -9.47
C GLY A 241 -21.51 3.89 -8.49
N THR A 242 -20.37 3.23 -8.17
CA THR A 242 -20.38 2.20 -7.09
C THR A 242 -20.70 2.77 -5.70
N MET A 243 -20.32 4.02 -5.42
CA MET A 243 -20.94 4.78 -4.32
C MET A 243 -22.26 5.34 -4.84
N LEU A 244 -23.23 4.46 -5.06
CA LEU A 244 -24.60 4.81 -5.41
C LEU A 244 -25.04 5.93 -4.46
N LYS A 245 -25.53 7.02 -5.04
CA LYS A 245 -26.30 8.03 -4.31
C LYS A 245 -27.29 7.27 -3.44
N VAL A 246 -27.08 7.27 -2.13
CA VAL A 246 -28.12 6.91 -1.17
C VAL A 246 -29.20 7.95 -1.41
N ASN A 247 -30.19 7.61 -2.24
CA ASN A 247 -31.38 8.42 -2.39
C ASN A 247 -32.01 8.49 -0.99
N LYS A 248 -32.06 9.72 -0.45
CA LYS A 248 -32.83 10.05 0.74
C LYS A 248 -34.31 9.81 0.50
#